data_AF-U9WCA8-F1
#
_entry.id   AF-U9WCA8-F1
#
_cell.length_a   1.000
_cell.length_b   1.000
_cell.length_c   1.000
_cell.angle_alpha   90.00
_cell.angle_beta   90.00
_cell.angle_gamma   90.00
#
_symmetry.space_group_name_H-M   'P 1'
#
loop_
_entity.id
_entity.type
_entity.pdbx_description
1 polymer ?
#
loop_
_entity_poly.entity_id
_entity_poly.type
_entity_poly.pdbx_seq_one_letter_code
_entity_poly.pdbx_strand_id
1 'polypeptide(L)'
;MINAVKVQRIIEIEVPGLGERIKKARQQKQQEGRTMTDLASAVGMSVQNWYRIEKESQTLAEDVLKKIEEALGVSFGVKFDE
;
A
#
# COMPACT_ATOMS: atom_id res chain seq x y z
N MET A 1 -30.80 -17.88 23.11
CA MET A 1 -30.01 -16.82 22.44
C MET A 1 -30.07 -17.09 20.95
N ILE A 2 -30.51 -16.12 20.13
CA ILE A 2 -30.21 -16.18 18.69
C ILE A 2 -29.24 -15.03 18.43
N ASN A 3 -27.95 -15.37 18.43
CA ASN A 3 -26.91 -14.48 17.92
C ASN A 3 -26.65 -14.86 16.47
N ALA A 4 -26.72 -13.88 15.57
CA ALA A 4 -26.28 -14.01 14.20
C ALA A 4 -25.65 -12.70 13.73
N VAL A 5 -24.37 -12.75 13.32
CA VAL A 5 -23.78 -11.95 12.25
C VAL A 5 -22.60 -12.74 11.71
N LYS A 6 -22.56 -12.97 10.41
CA LYS A 6 -21.32 -13.19 9.67
C LYS A 6 -21.48 -12.62 8.27
N VAL A 7 -20.77 -11.55 7.97
CA VAL A 7 -20.57 -11.09 6.60
C VAL A 7 -19.10 -10.70 6.44
N GLN A 8 -18.48 -11.21 5.38
CA GLN A 8 -17.11 -10.94 4.99
C GLN A 8 -17.03 -11.02 3.46
N ARG A 9 -16.36 -10.06 2.83
CA ARG A 9 -15.92 -10.18 1.44
C ARG A 9 -14.42 -9.91 1.42
N ILE A 10 -13.67 -10.84 0.85
CA ILE A 10 -12.25 -10.70 0.53
C ILE A 10 -12.13 -10.88 -0.98
N ILE A 11 -11.54 -9.89 -1.65
CA ILE A 11 -11.15 -9.96 -3.05
C ILE A 11 -9.64 -9.80 -3.06
N GLU A 12 -8.96 -10.77 -3.65
CA GLU A 12 -7.52 -10.70 -3.89
C GLU A 12 -7.30 -10.61 -5.40
N ILE A 13 -6.45 -9.68 -5.80
CA ILE A 13 -6.01 -9.50 -7.18
C ILE A 13 -4.49 -9.51 -7.20
N GLU A 14 -3.91 -10.09 -8.23
CA GLU A 14 -2.48 -10.01 -8.46
C GLU A 14 -2.18 -8.75 -9.28
N VAL A 15 -1.28 -7.92 -8.75
CA VAL A 15 -0.78 -6.74 -9.47
C VAL A 15 0.74 -6.84 -9.56
N PRO A 16 1.28 -7.66 -10.49
CA PRO A 16 2.72 -7.83 -10.62
C PRO A 16 3.43 -6.50 -10.90
N GLY A 17 4.56 -6.26 -10.23
CA GLY A 17 5.36 -5.05 -10.39
C GLY A 17 4.82 -3.82 -9.65
N LEU A 18 3.75 -3.94 -8.86
CA LEU A 18 3.28 -2.87 -7.99
C LEU A 18 4.35 -2.41 -6.99
N GLY A 19 5.12 -3.33 -6.42
CA GLY A 19 6.19 -3.03 -5.46
C GLY A 19 7.27 -2.14 -6.07
N GLU A 20 7.69 -2.44 -7.30
CA GLU A 20 8.68 -1.62 -8.03
C GLU A 20 8.11 -0.25 -8.43
N ARG A 21 6.82 -0.17 -8.77
CA ARG A 21 6.14 1.11 -9.05
C ARG A 21 6.07 1.99 -7.81
N ILE A 22 5.73 1.43 -6.64
CA ILE A 22 5.74 2.12 -5.35
C ILE A 22 7.16 2.62 -5.02
N LYS A 23 8.16 1.77 -5.21
CA LYS A 23 9.56 2.11 -4.98
C LYS A 23 10.03 3.31 -5.80
N LYS A 24 9.70 3.33 -7.10
CA LYS A 24 10.04 4.45 -7.99
C LYS A 24 9.39 5.76 -7.53
N ALA A 25 8.10 5.75 -7.21
CA ALA A 25 7.39 6.92 -6.72
C ALA A 25 7.97 7.41 -5.37
N ARG A 26 8.31 6.49 -4.45
CA ARG A 26 9.03 6.83 -3.23
C ARG A 26 10.37 7.50 -3.51
N GLN A 27 11.17 6.95 -4.42
CA GLN A 27 12.49 7.50 -4.73
C GLN A 27 12.40 8.93 -5.28
N GLN A 28 11.36 9.25 -6.05
CA GLN A 28 11.07 10.63 -6.46
C GLN A 28 10.80 11.52 -5.25
N LYS A 29 9.99 11.07 -4.28
CA LYS A 29 9.78 11.81 -3.02
C LYS A 29 11.04 12.01 -2.19
N GLN A 30 11.97 11.06 -2.24
CA GLN A 30 13.26 11.23 -1.58
C GLN A 30 14.14 12.29 -2.24
N GLN A 31 14.04 12.47 -3.55
CA GLN A 31 14.71 13.58 -4.25
C GLN A 31 14.09 14.94 -3.86
N GLU A 32 12.80 14.96 -3.50
CA GLU A 32 12.10 16.12 -2.93
C GLU A 32 12.37 16.34 -1.42
N GLY A 33 13.24 15.53 -0.80
CA GLY A 33 13.62 15.66 0.61
C GLY A 33 12.77 14.89 1.61
N ARG A 34 11.77 14.12 1.16
CA ARG A 34 10.98 13.24 2.05
C ARG A 34 11.80 12.00 2.41
N THR A 35 12.05 11.77 3.70
CA THR A 35 12.77 10.58 4.11
C THR A 35 11.89 9.33 4.05
N MET A 36 12.51 8.15 4.05
CA MET A 36 11.79 6.89 4.16
C MET A 36 10.94 6.84 5.45
N THR A 37 11.48 7.36 6.55
CA THR A 37 10.77 7.42 7.83
C THR A 37 9.53 8.31 7.73
N ASP A 38 9.64 9.49 7.12
CA ASP A 38 8.50 10.41 6.95
C ASP A 38 7.36 9.76 6.16
N LEU A 39 7.70 9.03 5.10
CA LEU A 39 6.73 8.36 4.24
C LEU A 39 6.08 7.18 4.97
N ALA A 40 6.86 6.34 5.65
CA ALA A 40 6.32 5.22 6.42
C ALA A 40 5.43 5.71 7.57
N SER A 41 5.83 6.76 8.28
CA SER A 41 5.04 7.39 9.33
C SER A 41 3.73 8.00 8.81
N ALA A 42 3.74 8.65 7.63
CA ALA A 42 2.52 9.21 7.02
C ALA A 42 1.46 8.14 6.71
N VAL A 43 1.89 6.92 6.40
CA VAL A 43 1.00 5.78 6.14
C VAL A 43 0.63 5.03 7.43
N GLY A 44 1.33 5.28 8.54
CA GLY A 44 1.11 4.62 9.82
C GLY A 44 1.76 3.23 9.90
N MET A 45 2.92 3.03 9.27
CA MET A 45 3.65 1.76 9.30
C MET A 45 5.15 1.92 9.57
N SER A 46 5.83 0.80 9.83
CA SER A 46 7.30 0.79 9.93
C SER A 46 7.96 0.83 8.55
N VAL A 47 9.19 1.35 8.49
CA VAL A 47 10.04 1.33 7.29
C VAL A 47 10.28 -0.10 6.80
N GLN A 48 10.43 -1.06 7.72
CA GLN A 48 10.60 -2.46 7.35
C GLN A 48 9.34 -3.04 6.69
N ASN A 49 8.15 -2.65 7.15
CA ASN A 49 6.89 -3.04 6.50
C ASN A 49 6.82 -2.51 5.07
N TRP A 50 7.17 -1.24 4.87
CA TRP A 50 7.24 -0.62 3.55
C TRP A 50 8.14 -1.41 2.59
N TYR A 51 9.36 -1.76 3.02
CA TYR A 51 10.27 -2.54 2.19
C TYR A 51 9.74 -3.93 1.81
N ARG A 52 8.91 -4.57 2.65
CA ARG A 52 8.26 -5.84 2.29
C ARG A 52 7.21 -5.65 1.19
N ILE A 53 6.49 -4.53 1.20
CA ILE A 53 5.57 -4.15 0.11
C ILE A 53 6.34 -3.98 -1.19
N GLU A 54 7.45 -3.24 -1.17
CA GLU A 54 8.26 -3.00 -2.37
C GLU A 54 8.92 -4.26 -2.92
N LYS A 55 9.17 -5.25 -2.07
CA LYS A 55 9.67 -6.57 -2.45
C LYS A 55 8.56 -7.54 -2.87
N GLU A 56 7.30 -7.10 -2.86
CA GLU A 56 6.13 -7.93 -3.17
C GLU A 56 6.06 -9.21 -2.32
N SER A 57 6.58 -9.15 -1.08
CA SER A 57 6.71 -10.32 -0.21
C SER A 57 5.55 -10.45 0.80
N GLN A 58 4.44 -9.74 0.57
CA GLN A 58 3.25 -9.75 1.41
C GLN A 58 2.04 -9.20 0.64
N THR A 59 0.83 -9.53 1.11
CA THR A 59 -0.41 -8.90 0.66
C THR A 59 -0.47 -7.45 1.15
N LEU A 60 -0.94 -6.56 0.28
CA LEU A 60 -1.18 -5.15 0.58
C LEU A 60 -2.69 -4.89 0.63
N ALA A 61 -3.20 -4.47 1.78
CA ALA A 61 -4.61 -4.10 1.91
C ALA A 61 -4.90 -2.82 1.08
N GLU A 62 -6.10 -2.75 0.51
CA GLU A 62 -6.52 -1.63 -0.34
C GLU A 62 -6.44 -0.27 0.38
N ASP A 63 -6.83 -0.22 1.65
CA ASP A 63 -6.77 1.01 2.46
C ASP A 63 -5.32 1.48 2.68
N VAL A 64 -4.39 0.54 2.84
CA VAL A 64 -2.96 0.83 2.94
C VAL A 64 -2.41 1.27 1.59
N LEU A 65 -2.82 0.66 0.49
CA LEU A 65 -2.44 1.11 -0.87
C LEU A 65 -2.89 2.56 -1.11
N LYS A 66 -4.14 2.90 -0.76
CA LYS A 66 -4.66 4.28 -0.87
C LYS A 66 -3.85 5.29 -0.04
N LYS A 67 -3.47 4.94 1.20
CA LYS A 67 -2.60 5.78 2.02
C LYS A 67 -1.21 5.96 1.40
N ILE A 68 -0.66 4.91 0.77
CA ILE A 68 0.61 5.00 0.04
C ILE A 68 0.47 5.95 -1.16
N GLU A 69 -0.61 5.83 -1.94
CA GLU A 69 -0.94 6.73 -3.05
C GLU A 69 -1.02 8.19 -2.60
N GLU A 70 -1.72 8.47 -1.49
CA GLU A 70 -1.81 9.80 -0.88
C GLU A 70 -0.44 10.31 -0.42
N ALA A 71 0.33 9.49 0.31
CA ALA A 71 1.65 9.87 0.82
C ALA A 71 2.66 10.15 -0.31
N LEU A 72 2.51 9.47 -1.45
CA LEU A 72 3.34 9.63 -2.64
C LEU A 72 2.78 10.64 -3.64
N GLY A 73 1.52 11.09 -3.50
CA GLY A 73 0.85 11.98 -4.44
C GLY A 73 0.71 11.38 -5.85
N VAL A 74 0.50 10.07 -5.97
CA VAL A 74 0.36 9.34 -7.24
C VAL A 74 -0.80 8.34 -7.17
N SER A 75 -1.35 7.93 -8.31
CA SER A 75 -2.27 6.79 -8.38
C SER A 75 -1.64 5.63 -9.15
N PHE A 76 -1.76 4.42 -8.61
CA PHE A 76 -1.35 3.17 -9.24
C PHE A 76 -2.48 2.51 -10.04
N GLY A 77 -3.70 3.07 -10.02
CA GLY A 77 -4.82 2.63 -10.86
C GLY A 77 -5.24 1.18 -10.65
N VAL A 78 -5.02 0.64 -9.44
CA VAL A 78 -5.45 -0.72 -9.07
C VAL A 78 -6.96 -0.73 -8.91
N LYS A 79 -7.64 -1.69 -9.54
CA LYS A 79 -9.10 -1.86 -9.50
C LYS A 79 -9.45 -3.23 -8.92
N PHE A 80 -10.34 -3.24 -7.93
CA PHE A 80 -10.80 -4.45 -7.24
C PHE A 80 -12.17 -4.95 -7.73
N ASP A 81 -12.85 -4.14 -8.54
CA ASP A 81 -14.19 -4.38 -9.06
C ASP A 81 -14.14 -4.76 -10.55
N GLU A 82 -13.75 -6.00 -10.86
CA GLU A 82 -14.20 -6.74 -12.05
C GLU A 82 -14.65 -8.15 -11.64
#